data_AF-A0A246K4Z5-F1
#
_entry.id   AF-A0A246K4Z5-F1
#
_cell.length_a   1.000
_cell.length_b   1.000
_cell.length_c   1.000
_cell.angle_alpha   90.00
_cell.angle_beta   90.00
_cell.angle_gamma   90.00
#
_symmetry.space_group_name_H-M   'P 1'
#
loop_
_entity.id
_entity.type
_entity.pdbx_description
1 polymer ?
#
loop_
_entity_poly.entity_id
_entity_poly.type
_entity_poly.pdbx_seq_one_letter_code
_entity_poly.pdbx_strand_id
1 'polypeptide(L)'
;MGERSADGSFKSGPLRIGWIALAGFSLASCDQRPNQWDAFIYPNGNDLTTSKTIKGFKTFELCQSAAISELRSLPDPDRGDYECGYKCEFDPNIDIHVCKETRR
;
A
#
# COMPACT_ATOMS: atom_id res chain seq x y z
N MET A 1 -21.64 34.70 -6.22
CA MET A 1 -22.52 34.94 -5.05
C MET A 1 -23.92 34.44 -5.38
N GLY A 2 -24.31 33.29 -4.85
CA GLY A 2 -25.67 32.77 -4.89
C GLY A 2 -25.97 32.23 -3.49
N GLU A 3 -26.69 33.02 -2.71
CA GLU A 3 -27.05 32.74 -1.31
C GLU A 3 -28.35 31.94 -1.22
N ARG A 4 -28.38 31.00 -0.25
CA ARG A 4 -29.54 30.56 0.57
C ARG A 4 -30.71 29.90 -0.18
N SER A 5 -31.52 29.02 0.37
CA SER A 5 -31.68 28.31 1.65
C SER A 5 -32.74 27.24 1.32
N ALA A 6 -32.53 25.98 1.70
CA ALA A 6 -33.13 25.32 2.86
C ALA A 6 -34.67 25.16 2.86
N ASP A 7 -35.05 23.94 3.22
CA ASP A 7 -36.31 23.45 3.79
C ASP A 7 -37.35 22.81 2.84
N GLY A 8 -37.36 21.47 2.90
CA GLY A 8 -38.33 20.60 2.25
C GLY A 8 -38.71 19.46 3.20
N SER A 9 -39.48 19.84 4.21
CA SER A 9 -40.26 19.00 5.14
C SER A 9 -40.63 17.60 4.61
N PHE A 10 -40.07 16.53 5.19
CA PHE A 10 -40.51 15.15 4.96
C PHE A 10 -41.36 14.69 6.16
N LYS A 11 -42.67 14.53 5.91
CA LYS A 11 -43.69 14.09 6.88
C LYS A 11 -43.32 12.74 7.51
N SER A 12 -43.16 12.74 8.83
CA SER A 12 -43.01 11.56 9.68
C SER A 12 -44.37 10.89 9.92
N GLY A 13 -44.60 9.76 9.26
CA GLY A 13 -45.63 8.80 9.66
C GLY A 13 -45.11 7.91 10.80
N PRO A 14 -45.94 7.52 11.79
CA PRO A 14 -45.49 6.65 12.87
C PRO A 14 -45.45 5.19 12.41
N LEU A 15 -44.30 4.76 11.88
CA LEU A 15 -44.05 3.33 11.67
C LEU A 15 -43.57 2.73 13.00
N ARG A 16 -44.38 1.82 13.55
CA ARG A 16 -44.08 1.09 14.79
C ARG A 16 -42.82 0.24 14.60
N ILE A 17 -41.67 0.79 14.97
CA ILE A 17 -40.39 0.07 14.95
C ILE A 17 -40.32 -0.74 16.24
N GLY A 18 -40.77 -1.99 16.13
CA GLY A 18 -40.52 -3.03 17.11
C GLY A 18 -39.02 -3.20 17.33
N TRP A 19 -38.67 -3.55 18.56
CA TRP A 19 -37.33 -3.88 19.03
C TRP A 19 -36.60 -4.83 18.06
N ILE A 20 -35.68 -4.30 17.27
CA ILE A 20 -34.64 -5.10 16.61
C ILE A 20 -33.30 -4.63 17.18
N ALA A 21 -32.76 -5.46 18.06
CA ALA A 21 -31.37 -5.41 18.49
C ALA A 21 -30.49 -5.55 17.25
N LEU A 22 -29.87 -4.46 16.80
CA LEU A 22 -28.93 -4.48 15.69
C LEU A 22 -27.52 -4.70 16.23
N ALA A 23 -27.14 -5.97 16.09
CA ALA A 23 -25.87 -6.61 16.31
C ALA A 23 -24.64 -5.76 15.94
N GLY A 24 -23.57 -6.01 16.69
CA GLY A 24 -22.28 -5.35 16.59
C GLY A 24 -21.72 -5.33 15.18
N PHE A 25 -21.35 -4.13 14.76
CA PHE A 25 -20.62 -3.85 13.53
C PHE A 25 -19.17 -4.33 13.72
N SER A 26 -18.88 -5.58 13.40
CA SER A 26 -17.51 -6.07 13.35
C SER A 26 -16.77 -5.36 12.23
N LEU A 27 -15.89 -4.42 12.60
CA LEU A 27 -14.90 -3.83 11.70
C LEU A 27 -13.90 -4.93 11.29
N ALA A 28 -14.26 -5.72 10.28
CA ALA A 28 -13.29 -6.50 9.56
C ALA A 28 -12.39 -5.50 8.81
N SER A 29 -11.24 -5.17 9.42
CA SER A 29 -10.15 -4.50 8.72
C SER A 29 -9.65 -5.44 7.63
N CYS A 30 -10.24 -5.33 6.45
CA CYS A 30 -9.76 -6.02 5.26
C CYS A 30 -8.36 -5.50 4.97
N ASP A 31 -7.37 -6.39 5.05
CA ASP A 31 -6.00 -6.19 4.53
C ASP A 31 -6.11 -5.87 3.03
N GLN A 32 -6.28 -4.60 2.67
CA GLN A 32 -6.40 -4.11 1.28
C GLN A 32 -5.04 -4.12 0.54
N ARG A 33 -4.03 -4.74 1.13
CA ARG A 33 -2.67 -4.75 0.59
C ARG A 33 -2.62 -5.59 -0.69
N PRO A 34 -2.15 -5.05 -1.82
CA PRO A 34 -2.01 -5.82 -3.04
C PRO A 34 -1.03 -6.98 -2.80
N ASN A 35 -1.46 -8.22 -3.10
CA ASN A 35 -0.63 -9.43 -3.00
C ASN A 35 0.48 -9.41 -4.08
N GLN A 36 1.46 -8.53 -3.93
CA GLN A 36 2.55 -8.33 -4.88
C GLN A 36 3.88 -8.12 -4.16
N TRP A 37 4.94 -8.35 -4.91
CA TRP A 37 6.32 -8.07 -4.57
C TRP A 37 6.80 -6.85 -5.37
N ASP A 38 7.53 -5.97 -4.71
CA ASP A 38 8.16 -4.80 -5.31
C ASP A 38 9.67 -4.89 -5.08
N ALA A 39 10.46 -4.68 -6.13
CA ALA A 39 11.92 -4.64 -6.07
C ALA A 39 12.38 -3.22 -5.75
N PHE A 40 13.32 -3.09 -4.83
CA PHE A 40 14.02 -1.88 -4.46
C PHE A 40 15.50 -2.10 -4.76
N ILE A 41 16.04 -1.35 -5.72
CA ILE A 41 17.43 -1.47 -6.16
C ILE A 41 18.18 -0.23 -5.69
N TYR A 42 19.19 -0.43 -4.85
CA TYR A 42 20.02 0.61 -4.29
C TYR A 42 21.34 0.64 -5.08
N PRO A 43 21.68 1.73 -5.80
CA PRO A 43 22.95 1.81 -6.50
C PRO A 43 24.17 1.78 -5.57
N ASN A 44 23.97 2.07 -4.29
CA ASN A 44 24.99 2.01 -3.25
C ASN A 44 24.37 1.39 -1.99
N GLY A 45 24.81 0.20 -1.58
CA GLY A 45 24.29 -0.47 -0.38
C GLY A 45 24.52 0.29 0.94
N ASN A 46 25.41 1.28 0.94
CA ASN A 46 25.61 2.18 2.08
C ASN A 46 24.68 3.40 2.08
N ASP A 47 23.90 3.60 1.02
CA ASP A 47 22.93 4.69 0.88
C ASP A 47 21.57 4.13 0.42
N LEU A 48 20.70 3.85 1.39
CA LEU A 48 19.35 3.34 1.15
C LEU A 48 18.34 4.44 0.81
N THR A 49 18.73 5.72 0.85
CA THR A 49 17.83 6.83 0.52
C THR A 49 17.60 6.95 -0.98
N THR A 50 18.56 6.49 -1.78
CA THR A 50 18.49 6.46 -3.24
C THR A 50 18.17 5.05 -3.69
N SER A 51 16.93 4.83 -4.16
CA SER A 51 16.53 3.54 -4.72
C SER A 51 15.72 3.69 -6.00
N LYS A 52 15.87 2.70 -6.90
CA LYS A 52 14.97 2.48 -8.03
C LYS A 52 13.97 1.42 -7.62
N THR A 53 12.67 1.73 -7.71
CA THR A 53 11.61 0.77 -7.38
C THR A 53 10.98 0.20 -8.65
N ILE A 54 10.83 -1.13 -8.71
CA ILE A 54 10.07 -1.83 -9.75
C ILE A 54 8.93 -2.57 -9.07
N LYS A 55 7.68 -2.23 -9.39
CA LYS A 55 6.50 -2.74 -8.68
C LYS A 55 5.77 -3.83 -9.47
N GLY A 56 5.03 -4.69 -8.76
CA GLY A 56 4.00 -5.54 -9.37
C GLY A 56 4.42 -6.96 -9.73
N PHE A 57 5.43 -7.51 -9.05
CA PHE A 57 5.81 -8.91 -9.24
C PHE A 57 4.87 -9.86 -8.48
N LYS A 58 4.50 -10.98 -9.10
CA LYS A 58 3.61 -11.97 -8.48
C LYS A 58 4.32 -12.87 -7.47
N THR A 59 5.62 -13.08 -7.65
CA THR A 59 6.43 -13.97 -6.82
C THR A 59 7.75 -13.32 -6.44
N PHE A 60 8.37 -13.82 -5.38
CA PHE A 60 9.68 -13.37 -4.93
C PHE A 60 10.76 -13.60 -6.00
N GLU A 61 10.73 -14.74 -6.69
CA GLU A 61 11.75 -15.08 -7.70
C GLU A 61 11.71 -14.13 -8.90
N LEU A 62 10.52 -13.68 -9.30
CA LEU A 62 10.37 -12.65 -10.34
C LEU A 62 10.91 -11.30 -9.88
N CYS A 63 10.65 -10.93 -8.63
CA CYS A 63 11.21 -9.72 -8.04
C CYS A 63 12.74 -9.79 -7.96
N GLN A 64 13.28 -10.89 -7.43
CA GLN A 64 14.71 -11.10 -7.23
C GLN A 64 15.46 -11.12 -8.57
N SER A 65 14.95 -11.85 -9.56
CA SER A 65 15.57 -11.90 -10.88
C SER A 65 15.57 -10.54 -11.58
N ALA A 66 14.49 -9.76 -11.49
CA ALA A 66 14.43 -8.41 -12.02
C ALA A 66 15.37 -7.46 -11.28
N ALA A 67 15.42 -7.55 -9.95
CA ALA A 67 16.31 -6.73 -9.11
C ALA A 67 17.78 -6.99 -9.43
N ILE A 68 18.19 -8.26 -9.51
CA ILE A 68 19.56 -8.66 -9.86
C ILE A 68 19.88 -8.23 -11.30
N SER A 69 18.95 -8.39 -12.24
CA SER A 69 19.14 -7.96 -13.62
C SER A 69 19.38 -6.46 -13.72
N GLU A 70 18.62 -5.66 -12.98
CA GLU A 70 18.76 -4.21 -12.92
C GLU A 70 20.08 -3.82 -12.23
N LEU A 71 20.42 -4.46 -11.11
CA LEU A 71 21.66 -4.21 -10.38
C LEU A 71 22.89 -4.44 -11.28
N ARG A 72 22.89 -5.55 -12.03
CA ARG A 72 23.95 -5.88 -13.01
C ARG A 72 24.05 -4.91 -14.18
N SER A 73 23.01 -4.11 -14.43
CA SER A 73 23.04 -3.07 -15.47
C SER A 73 23.66 -1.76 -15.01
N LEU A 74 23.91 -1.62 -13.70
CA LEU A 74 24.55 -0.43 -13.14
C LEU A 74 26.06 -0.38 -13.46
N PRO A 75 26.69 0.80 -13.44
CA PRO A 75 28.12 0.95 -13.69
C PRO A 75 29.01 0.23 -12.66
N ASP A 76 28.53 0.07 -11.42
CA ASP A 76 29.23 -0.57 -10.31
C ASP A 76 28.26 -1.52 -9.57
N PRO A 77 28.02 -2.73 -10.11
CA PRO A 77 27.02 -3.66 -9.57
C PRO A 77 27.42 -4.25 -8.21
N ASP A 78 28.72 -4.33 -7.91
CA ASP A 78 29.25 -4.90 -6.66
C ASP A 78 29.04 -3.97 -5.46
N ARG A 79 28.84 -2.66 -5.73
CA ARG A 79 28.59 -1.65 -4.71
C ARG A 79 27.11 -1.47 -4.38
N GLY A 80 26.23 -1.84 -5.32
CA GLY A 80 24.80 -1.74 -5.11
C GLY A 80 24.24 -2.90 -4.29
N ASP A 81 23.00 -2.74 -3.83
CA ASP A 81 22.26 -3.75 -3.08
C ASP A 81 20.81 -3.79 -3.59
N TYR A 82 20.06 -4.83 -3.25
CA TYR A 82 18.65 -4.92 -3.60
C TYR A 82 17.81 -5.58 -2.52
N GLU A 83 16.54 -5.24 -2.50
CA GLU A 83 15.54 -5.82 -1.61
C GLU A 83 14.22 -6.04 -2.35
N CYS A 84 13.53 -7.10 -2.00
CA CYS A 84 12.20 -7.42 -2.48
C CYS A 84 11.21 -7.31 -1.32
N GLY A 85 10.28 -6.37 -1.42
CA GLY A 85 9.25 -6.14 -0.41
C GLY A 85 7.90 -6.71 -0.83
N TYR A 86 7.28 -7.51 0.04
CA TYR A 86 5.94 -8.05 -0.15
C TYR A 86 4.90 -7.13 0.49
N LYS A 87 3.82 -6.82 -0.25
CA LYS A 87 2.70 -6.01 0.24
C LYS A 87 3.14 -4.65 0.79
N CYS A 88 3.95 -3.91 0.03
CA CYS A 88 4.42 -2.58 0.42
C CYS A 88 3.33 -1.53 0.27
N GLU A 89 3.17 -0.70 1.30
CA GLU A 89 2.22 0.42 1.33
C GLU A 89 2.96 1.69 1.78
N PHE A 90 2.58 2.82 1.21
CA PHE A 90 3.11 4.10 1.63
C PHE A 90 2.37 4.56 2.89
N ASP A 91 3.10 4.74 4.00
CA ASP A 91 2.55 5.29 5.24
C ASP A 91 2.73 6.81 5.25
N PRO A 92 1.66 7.60 5.11
CA PRO A 92 1.74 9.05 5.05
C PRO A 92 2.11 9.70 6.39
N ASN A 93 2.03 8.97 7.51
CA ASN A 93 2.39 9.52 8.83
C ASN A 93 3.91 9.61 9.02
N ILE A 94 4.64 8.74 8.33
CA ILE A 94 6.10 8.60 8.45
C ILE A 94 6.82 8.73 7.10
N ASP A 95 6.08 8.99 6.02
CA ASP A 95 6.59 9.24 4.65
C ASP A 95 7.49 8.11 4.11
N ILE A 96 7.21 6.86 4.50
CA ILE A 96 7.98 5.69 4.07
C ILE A 96 7.10 4.56 3.52
N HIS A 97 7.68 3.73 2.66
CA HIS A 97 7.07 2.49 2.22
C HIS A 97 7.29 1.39 3.27
N VAL A 98 6.21 0.96 3.92
CA VAL A 98 6.21 -0.14 4.89
C VAL A 98 5.76 -1.42 4.19
N CYS A 99 6.65 -2.40 4.13
CA CYS A 99 6.37 -3.72 3.56
C CYS A 99 6.00 -4.73 4.66
N LYS A 100 5.10 -5.67 4.34
CA LYS A 100 4.74 -6.75 5.27
C LYS A 100 5.91 -7.70 5.50
N GLU A 101 6.71 -7.92 4.46
CA GLU A 101 7.89 -8.77 4.49
C GLU A 101 8.92 -8.23 3.51
N THR A 102 10.20 -8.37 3.83
CA THR A 102 11.33 -7.95 3.00
C THR A 102 12.34 -9.09 2.89
N ARG A 103 12.82 -9.38 1.68
CA ARG A 103 13.78 -10.46 1.40
C ARG A 103 14.83 -10.03 0.38
N ARG A 104 15.99 -10.70 0.40
CA ARG A 104 17.10 -10.53 -0.55
C ARG A 104 17.41 -11.87 -1.21
#